data_AF-A0AAE5SY78-F1
#
_entry.id   AF-A0AAE5SY78-F1
#
_cell.length_a   1.000
_cell.length_b   1.000
_cell.length_c   1.000
_cell.angle_alpha   90.00
_cell.angle_beta   90.00
_cell.angle_gamma   90.00
#
_symmetry.space_group_name_H-M   'P 1'
#
loop_
_entity.id
_entity.type
_entity.pdbx_description
1 polymer ?
#
loop_
_entity_poly.entity_id
_entity_poly.type
_entity_poly.pdbx_seq_one_letter_code
_entity_poly.pdbx_strand_id
1 'polypeptide(L)' 'MKYFFTFFWAVLLLEMVNFVLNSLNGGGAISFIAPIVLAAIMVGVVVLIDIAMKPDTNHPVNDHHN' A
#
# COMPACT_ATOMS: atom_id res chain seq x y z
N MET A 1 -6.94 5.93 -8.56
CA MET A 1 -5.84 6.90 -8.34
C MET A 1 -5.19 6.74 -6.96
N LYS A 2 -5.94 6.60 -5.84
CA LYS A 2 -5.35 6.46 -4.50
C LYS A 2 -4.21 5.43 -4.42
N TYR A 3 -4.43 4.23 -4.94
CA TYR A 3 -3.47 3.12 -4.85
C TYR A 3 -2.21 3.31 -5.69
N PHE A 4 -2.30 4.09 -6.78
CA PHE A 4 -1.12 4.41 -7.59
C PHE A 4 -0.15 5.30 -6.81
N PHE A 5 -0.67 6.34 -6.15
CA PHE A 5 0.15 7.19 -5.30
C PHE A 5 0.67 6.42 -4.07
N THR A 6 -0.16 5.57 -3.44
CA THR A 6 0.30 4.69 -2.36
C THR A 6 1.45 3.78 -2.81
N PHE A 7 1.35 3.21 -4.01
CA PHE A 7 2.42 2.39 -4.59
C PHE A 7 3.70 3.19 -4.83
N PHE A 8 3.59 4.35 -5.47
CA PHE A 8 4.73 5.22 -5.74
C PHE A 8 5.47 5.60 -4.44
N TRP A 9 4.72 6.02 -3.41
CA TRP A 9 5.30 6.37 -2.12
C TRP A 9 5.90 5.15 -1.40
N ALA A 10 5.27 3.98 -1.48
CA ALA A 10 5.81 2.76 -0.91
C ALA A 10 7.15 2.38 -1.54
N VAL A 11 7.25 2.42 -2.88
CA VAL A 11 8.51 2.17 -3.60
C VAL A 11 9.59 3.16 -3.16
N LEU A 12 9.27 4.46 -3.15
CA LEU A 12 10.23 5.50 -2.76
C LEU A 12 10.74 5.29 -1.33
N LEU A 13 9.87 4.98 -0.39
CA LEU A 13 10.26 4.73 1.00
C LEU A 13 11.09 3.46 1.15
N LEU A 14 10.74 2.39 0.43
CA LEU A 14 11.48 1.12 0.45
C LEU A 14 12.88 1.25 -0.16
N GLU A 15 13.05 2.05 -1.20
CA GLU A 15 14.37 2.39 -1.75
C GLU A 15 15.21 3.18 -0.73
N MET A 16 14.60 4.11 0.02
CA MET A 16 15.30 4.85 1.08
C MET A 16 15.73 3.93 2.23
N VAL A 17 14.89 2.97 2.61
CA VAL A 17 15.26 1.95 3.61
C VAL A 17 16.40 1.07 3.09
N ASN A 18 16.33 0.61 1.84
CA ASN A 18 17.40 -0.18 1.21
C ASN A 18 18.73 0.58 1.17
N PHE A 19 18.69 1.88 0.86
CA PHE A 19 19.85 2.77 0.91
C PHE A 19 20.42 2.89 2.32
N VAL A 20 19.58 3.12 3.33
CA VAL A 20 20.03 3.23 4.74
C VAL A 20 20.66 1.92 5.21
N LEU A 21 20.04 0.77 4.92
CA LEU A 21 20.57 -0.54 5.32
C LEU A 21 21.91 -0.84 4.65
N ASN A 22 22.06 -0.49 3.36
CA ASN A 22 23.33 -0.61 2.65
C ASN A 22 24.40 0.34 3.19
N SER A 23 24.03 1.56 3.58
CA SER A 23 24.93 2.53 4.21
C SER A 23 25.48 2.03 5.56
N LEU A 24 24.66 1.28 6.32
CA LEU A 24 25.06 0.62 7.57
C LEU A 24 25.86 -0.68 7.37
N ASN A 25 26.27 -0.99 6.13
CA ASN A 25 26.94 -2.25 5.75
C ASN A 25 26.10 -3.52 6.07
N GLY A 26 24.78 -3.38 6.25
CA GLY A 26 23.85 -4.46 6.57
C GLY A 26 22.95 -4.89 5.41
N GLY A 27 22.99 -4.17 4.28
CA GLY A 27 22.06 -4.31 3.16
C GLY A 27 22.39 -5.39 2.12
N GLY A 28 23.54 -6.07 2.22
CA GLY A 28 23.94 -7.08 1.24
C GLY A 28 24.15 -6.48 -0.17
N ALA A 29 23.80 -7.22 -1.22
CA ALA A 29 23.88 -6.72 -2.59
C ALA A 29 22.71 -5.75 -2.88
N ILE A 30 23.00 -4.62 -3.52
CA ILE A 30 21.98 -3.64 -3.89
C ILE A 30 20.98 -4.29 -4.86
N SER A 31 19.72 -4.41 -4.44
CA SER A 31 18.63 -4.94 -5.27
C SER A 31 17.57 -3.88 -5.46
N PHE A 32 17.41 -3.42 -6.69
CA PHE A 32 16.35 -2.48 -7.10
C PHE A 32 15.00 -3.15 -7.31
N ILE A 33 14.96 -4.49 -7.38
CA ILE A 33 13.74 -5.25 -7.66
C ILE A 33 13.00 -5.58 -6.35
N ALA A 34 13.74 -5.91 -5.29
CA ALA A 34 13.14 -6.27 -4.00
C ALA A 34 12.24 -5.17 -3.41
N PRO A 35 12.63 -3.88 -3.40
CA PRO A 35 11.78 -2.76 -2.97
C PRO A 35 10.46 -2.68 -3.75
N ILE A 36 10.51 -2.90 -5.07
CA ILE A 36 9.34 -2.82 -5.96
C ILE A 36 8.35 -3.95 -5.67
N VAL A 37 8.84 -5.18 -5.55
CA VAL A 37 8.00 -6.36 -5.24
C VAL A 37 7.35 -6.20 -3.86
N LEU A 38 8.12 -5.76 -2.86
CA LEU A 38 7.61 -5.56 -1.51
C LEU A 38 6.56 -4.43 -1.46
N ALA A 39 6.77 -3.35 -2.21
CA ALA A 39 5.78 -2.28 -2.36
C ALA A 39 4.46 -2.79 -3.00
N ALA A 40 4.55 -3.65 -4.01
CA ALA A 40 3.37 -4.24 -4.65
C ALA A 40 2.57 -5.09 -3.66
N ILE A 41 3.25 -5.91 -2.85
CA ILE A 41 2.63 -6.72 -1.79
C ILE A 41 1.93 -5.82 -0.76
N MET A 42 2.62 -4.77 -0.29
CA MET A 42 2.04 -3.81 0.66
C MET A 42 0.76 -3.16 0.13
N VAL A 43 0.77 -2.71 -1.13
CA VAL A 43 -0.42 -2.12 -1.73
C VAL A 43 -1.54 -3.15 -1.88
N GLY A 44 -1.21 -4.40 -2.20
CA GLY A 44 -2.17 -5.51 -2.18
C GLY A 44 -2.86 -5.65 -0.82
N VAL A 45 -2.10 -5.62 0.27
CA VAL A 45 -2.65 -5.65 1.64
C VAL A 45 -3.56 -4.45 1.91
N VAL A 46 -3.15 -3.24 1.54
CA VAL A 46 -3.97 -2.02 1.70
C VAL A 46 -5.28 -2.12 0.94
N VAL A 47 -5.26 -2.64 -0.29
CA VAL A 47 -6.48 -2.85 -1.10
C VAL A 47 -7.43 -3.85 -0.42
N LEU A 48 -6.88 -4.96 0.10
CA LEU A 48 -7.70 -5.97 0.80
C LEU A 48 -8.37 -5.37 2.06
N ILE A 49 -7.64 -4.55 2.82
CA ILE A 49 -8.18 -3.86 3.99
C ILE A 49 -9.25 -2.83 3.58
N ASP A 50 -9.03 -2.02 2.53
CA ASP A 50 -10.01 -1.02 2.06
C ASP A 50 -11.32 -1.69 1.62
N ILE A 51 -11.25 -2.87 0.98
CA ILE A 51 -12.43 -3.65 0.61
C ILE A 51 -13.12 -4.21 1.86
N ALA A 52 -12.36 -4.80 2.79
CA ALA A 52 -12.92 -5.38 4.02
C ALA A 52 -13.58 -4.35 4.95
N MET A 53 -13.13 -3.08 4.90
CA MET A 53 -13.69 -1.99 5.72
C MET A 53 -14.84 -1.25 5.04
N LYS A 54 -15.17 -1.55 3.77
CA LYS A 54 -16.22 -0.81 3.06
C LYS A 54 -17.60 -1.21 3.58
N PRO A 55 -18.41 -0.26 4.08
CA PRO A 55 -19.74 -0.58 4.59
C PRO A 55 -20.67 -1.05 3.46
N ASP A 56 -21.50 -2.06 3.76
CA ASP A 56 -22.55 -2.52 2.86
C ASP A 56 -23.52 -1.36 2.56
N THR A 57 -23.51 -0.89 1.31
CA THR A 57 -24.32 0.26 0.86
C THR A 57 -25.80 -0.10 0.64
N ASN A 58 -26.27 -1.25 1.15
CA ASN A 58 -27.62 -1.77 0.92
C ASN A 58 -28.60 -1.47 2.06
N HIS A 59 -28.52 -0.30 2.69
CA HIS A 59 -29.60 0.14 3.59
C HIS A 59 -30.62 0.94 2.77
N PRO A 60 -31.83 0.41 2.48
CA PRO A 60 -32.88 1.23 1.92
C PRO A 60 -33.25 2.29 2.96
N VAL A 61 -33.02 3.56 2.62
CA VAL A 61 -33.66 4.68 3.33
C VAL A 61 -35.16 4.52 3.08
N ASN A 62 -35.89 4.09 4.11
CA ASN A 62 -37.33 4.17 4.12
C ASN A 62 -37.69 5.64 4.40
N ASP A 63 -37.77 6.43 3.33
CA ASP A 63 -38.41 7.75 3.36
C ASP A 63 -39.91 7.54 3.62
N HIS A 64 -40.28 7.45 4.89
CA HIS A 64 -41.67 7.57 5.32
C HIS A 64 -42.11 9.03 5.19
N HIS A 65 -42.67 9.35 4.03
CA HIS A 65 -43.43 10.56 3.79
C HIS A 65 -44.85 10.36 4.37
N ASN A 66 -45.14 11.04 5.48
CA ASN A 66 -46.49 11.23 6.00
C ASN A 66 -46.62 12.61 6.64
#